data_AF-A0A067FE69-F1
#
_entry.id   AF-A0A067FE69-F1
#
_cell.length_a   1.000
_cell.length_b   1.000
_cell.length_c   1.000
_cell.angle_alpha   90.00
_cell.angle_beta   90.00
_cell.angle_gamma   90.00
#
_symmetry.space_group_name_H-M   'P 1'
#
loop_
_entity.id
_entity.type
_entity.pdbx_description
1 polymer ?
#
loop_
_entity_poly.entity_id
_entity_poly.type
_entity_poly.pdbx_seq_one_letter_code
_entity_poly.pdbx_strand_id
1 'polypeptide(L)'
;MSVLWEKSETWRWIVRKTRDSKPFFLAFATVCGVVPGVVGYCVMQATNSRNPQLEAELRRTARPDSLMMGQVNRERLAEYLGELQRKEDTNDRYVAALRGETLIRKPYERIQPIPKENTTVADRPQEK
;
A
#
# COMPACT_ATOMS: atom_id res chain seq x y z
N MET A 1 -12.69 -26.36 -35.65
CA MET A 1 -13.20 -27.38 -34.69
C MET A 1 -12.17 -27.50 -33.58
N SER A 2 -12.55 -27.51 -32.30
CA SER A 2 -11.58 -27.53 -31.20
C SER A 2 -10.88 -28.89 -31.11
N VAL A 3 -9.55 -28.89 -30.98
CA VAL A 3 -8.70 -30.10 -30.90
C VAL A 3 -9.18 -31.07 -29.81
N LEU A 4 -9.66 -30.53 -28.69
CA LEU A 4 -10.23 -31.31 -27.58
C LEU A 4 -11.49 -32.07 -27.97
N TRP A 5 -12.32 -31.52 -28.85
CA TRP A 5 -13.50 -32.21 -29.33
C TRP A 5 -13.12 -33.38 -30.23
N GLU A 6 -12.09 -33.29 -31.05
CA GLU A 6 -11.71 -34.37 -31.98
C GLU A 6 -10.92 -35.51 -31.33
N LYS A 7 -10.13 -35.22 -30.29
CA LYS A 7 -9.18 -36.17 -29.70
C LYS A 7 -9.63 -36.81 -28.38
N SER A 8 -10.58 -36.21 -27.67
CA SER A 8 -10.98 -36.67 -26.33
C SER A 8 -12.41 -37.20 -26.32
N GLU A 9 -12.54 -38.53 -26.31
CA GLU A 9 -13.83 -39.21 -26.12
C GLU A 9 -14.44 -38.89 -24.74
N THR A 10 -13.60 -38.74 -23.72
CA THR A 10 -14.01 -38.34 -22.37
C THR A 10 -14.62 -36.95 -22.34
N TRP A 11 -14.05 -35.97 -23.05
CA TRP A 11 -14.60 -34.62 -23.15
C TRP A 11 -15.96 -34.61 -23.85
N ARG A 12 -16.09 -35.34 -24.97
CA ARG A 12 -17.39 -35.51 -25.65
C ARG A 12 -18.44 -36.15 -24.74
N TRP A 13 -18.04 -37.15 -23.96
CA TRP A 13 -18.93 -37.83 -23.02
C TRP A 13 -19.39 -36.89 -21.91
N ILE A 14 -18.47 -36.14 -21.29
CA ILE A 14 -18.80 -35.15 -20.25
C ILE A 14 -19.78 -34.12 -20.81
N VAL A 15 -19.48 -33.54 -21.98
CA VAL A 15 -20.32 -32.52 -22.61
C VAL A 15 -21.72 -33.05 -22.94
N ARG A 16 -21.83 -34.25 -23.52
CA ARG A 16 -23.13 -34.91 -23.74
C ARG A 16 -23.87 -35.14 -22.43
N LYS A 17 -23.19 -35.66 -21.41
CA LYS A 17 -23.80 -35.94 -20.10
C LYS A 17 -24.30 -34.67 -19.39
N THR A 18 -23.55 -33.57 -19.46
CA THR A 18 -23.96 -32.25 -18.95
C THR A 18 -25.13 -31.65 -19.72
N ARG A 19 -25.20 -31.87 -21.04
CA ARG A 19 -26.32 -31.38 -21.85
C ARG A 19 -27.60 -32.18 -21.59
N ASP A 20 -27.47 -33.49 -21.49
CA ASP A 20 -28.61 -34.40 -21.44
C ASP A 20 -29.17 -34.55 -20.00
N SER A 21 -28.44 -34.11 -18.96
CA SER A 21 -28.92 -34.17 -17.57
C SER A 21 -28.63 -32.90 -16.76
N LYS A 22 -29.72 -32.23 -16.36
CA LYS A 22 -29.71 -31.04 -15.48
C LYS A 22 -29.04 -31.27 -14.11
N PRO A 23 -29.27 -32.38 -13.37
CA PRO A 23 -28.62 -32.56 -12.07
C PRO A 23 -27.11 -32.76 -12.21
N PHE A 24 -26.64 -33.44 -13.25
CA PHE A 24 -25.21 -33.60 -13.51
C PHE A 24 -24.54 -32.27 -13.86
N PHE A 25 -25.20 -31.43 -14.67
CA PHE A 25 -24.69 -30.09 -14.97
C PHE A 25 -24.51 -29.24 -13.72
N LEU A 26 -25.51 -29.23 -12.82
CA LEU A 26 -25.43 -28.46 -11.58
C LEU A 26 -24.32 -28.98 -10.67
N ALA A 27 -24.21 -30.30 -10.50
CA ALA A 27 -23.13 -30.90 -9.69
C ALA A 27 -21.74 -30.64 -10.29
N PHE A 28 -21.59 -30.72 -11.61
CA PHE A 28 -20.34 -30.42 -12.29
C PHE A 28 -19.95 -28.95 -12.13
N ALA A 29 -20.91 -28.03 -12.32
CA ALA A 29 -20.69 -26.60 -12.16
C ALA A 29 -20.31 -26.22 -10.72
N THR A 30 -20.96 -26.81 -9.71
CA THR A 30 -20.62 -26.55 -8.31
C THR A 30 -19.21 -27.06 -7.97
N VAL A 31 -18.83 -28.26 -8.43
CA VAL A 31 -17.48 -28.78 -8.25
C VAL A 31 -16.44 -27.87 -8.90
N CYS A 32 -16.69 -27.41 -10.13
CA CYS A 32 -15.81 -26.48 -10.83
C CYS A 32 -15.70 -25.10 -10.16
N GLY A 33 -16.67 -24.68 -9.36
CA GLY A 33 -16.57 -23.45 -8.56
C GLY A 33 -15.85 -23.67 -7.22
N VAL A 34 -16.23 -24.74 -6.50
CA VAL A 34 -15.72 -25.02 -5.15
C VAL A 34 -14.25 -25.42 -5.18
N VAL A 35 -13.85 -26.30 -6.10
CA VAL A 35 -12.47 -26.83 -6.13
C VAL A 35 -11.45 -25.71 -6.35
N PRO A 36 -11.57 -24.84 -7.36
CA PRO A 36 -10.67 -23.70 -7.51
C PRO A 36 -10.72 -22.72 -6.33
N GLY A 37 -11.90 -22.51 -5.73
CA GLY A 37 -12.05 -21.67 -4.54
C GLY A 37 -11.25 -22.17 -3.35
N VAL A 38 -11.32 -23.47 -3.06
CA VAL A 38 -10.55 -24.10 -1.97
C VAL A 38 -9.05 -24.07 -2.28
N VAL A 39 -8.65 -24.40 -3.51
CA VAL A 39 -7.24 -24.34 -3.92
C VAL A 39 -6.71 -22.91 -3.80
N GLY A 40 -7.45 -21.91 -4.26
CA GLY A 40 -7.10 -20.50 -4.13
C GLY A 40 -6.98 -20.07 -2.67
N TYR A 41 -7.91 -20.47 -1.82
CA TYR A 41 -7.85 -20.21 -0.38
C TYR A 41 -6.63 -20.86 0.29
N CYS A 42 -6.30 -22.11 -0.05
CA CYS A 42 -5.12 -22.80 0.45
C CYS A 42 -3.82 -22.12 0.00
N VAL A 43 -3.74 -21.71 -1.27
CA VAL A 43 -2.58 -20.98 -1.81
C VAL A 43 -2.44 -19.62 -1.13
N MET A 44 -3.55 -18.89 -0.94
CA MET A 44 -3.55 -17.64 -0.20
C MET A 44 -3.09 -17.85 1.23
N GLN A 45 -3.58 -18.87 1.95
CA GLN A 45 -3.14 -19.16 3.32
C GLN A 45 -1.66 -19.54 3.38
N ALA A 46 -1.18 -20.36 2.44
CA ALA A 46 0.22 -20.77 2.40
C ALA A 46 1.17 -19.61 2.02
N THR A 47 0.70 -18.66 1.21
CA THR A 47 1.51 -17.55 0.68
C THR A 47 1.31 -16.24 1.47
N ASN A 48 0.31 -16.19 2.35
CA ASN A 48 0.04 -15.01 3.17
C ASN A 48 1.19 -14.82 4.17
N SER A 49 2.01 -13.80 3.92
CA SER A 49 3.15 -13.42 4.74
C SER A 49 2.78 -12.80 6.09
N ARG A 50 1.50 -12.78 6.47
CA ARG A 50 1.04 -12.44 7.83
C ARG A 50 1.40 -13.57 8.78
N ASN A 51 2.68 -13.70 9.06
CA ASN A 51 3.14 -14.48 10.20
C ASN A 51 3.23 -13.54 11.40
N PRO A 52 2.31 -13.63 12.38
CA PRO A 52 2.32 -12.77 13.56
C PRO A 52 3.61 -12.91 14.37
N GLN A 53 4.31 -14.05 14.26
CA GLN A 53 5.62 -14.26 14.89
C GLN A 53 6.70 -13.45 14.18
N LEU A 54 6.68 -13.41 12.84
CA LEU A 54 7.63 -12.61 12.05
C LEU A 54 7.38 -11.11 12.27
N GLU A 55 6.12 -10.67 12.37
CA GLU A 55 5.80 -9.29 12.74
C GLU A 55 6.26 -8.96 14.17
N ALA A 56 6.09 -9.87 15.12
CA ALA A 56 6.57 -9.69 16.49
C ALA A 56 8.10 -9.64 16.56
N GLU A 57 8.79 -10.46 15.77
CA GLU A 57 10.24 -10.50 15.70
C GLU A 57 10.82 -9.28 14.98
N LEU A 58 10.18 -8.81 13.91
CA LEU A 58 10.50 -7.53 13.26
C LEU A 58 10.29 -6.35 14.22
N ARG A 59 9.22 -6.36 15.03
CA ARG A 59 8.99 -5.34 16.07
C ARG A 59 10.01 -5.42 17.21
N ARG A 60 10.47 -6.63 17.55
CA ARG A 60 11.51 -6.86 18.55
C ARG A 60 12.89 -6.40 18.05
N THR A 61 13.16 -6.57 16.76
CA THR A 61 14.44 -6.23 16.10
C THR A 61 14.45 -4.78 15.60
N ALA A 62 13.29 -4.11 15.57
CA ALA A 62 13.16 -2.72 15.19
C ALA A 62 14.05 -1.83 16.07
N ARG A 63 15.00 -1.14 15.44
CA ARG A 63 15.84 -0.14 16.12
C ARG A 63 14.95 0.93 16.76
N PRO A 64 15.33 1.51 17.92
CA PRO A 64 14.56 2.57 18.57
C PRO A 64 14.21 3.73 17.64
N ASP A 65 15.11 4.08 16.71
CA ASP A 65 14.86 5.11 15.69
C ASP A 65 13.67 4.77 14.78
N SER A 66 13.51 3.51 14.38
CA SER A 66 12.40 3.07 13.52
C SER A 66 11.06 3.10 14.25
N LEU A 67 11.05 2.83 15.56
CA LEU A 67 9.87 2.96 16.41
C LEU A 67 9.47 4.42 16.58
N MET A 68 10.44 5.31 16.81
CA MET A 68 10.21 6.75 16.88
C MET A 68 9.69 7.31 15.56
N MET A 69 10.25 6.91 14.42
CA MET A 69 9.75 7.33 13.10
C MET A 69 8.33 6.84 12.84
N GLY A 70 7.99 5.62 13.28
CA GLY A 70 6.63 5.09 13.18
C GLY A 70 5.62 5.89 14.01
N GLN A 71 5.98 6.29 15.23
CA GLN A 71 5.16 7.15 16.09
C GLN A 71 4.97 8.54 15.48
N VAL A 72 6.04 9.18 15.05
CA VAL A 72 5.99 10.50 14.39
C VAL A 72 5.12 10.44 13.15
N ASN A 73 5.27 9.42 12.29
CA ASN A 73 4.46 9.32 11.07
C ASN A 73 2.97 9.14 11.39
N ARG A 74 2.64 8.40 12.45
CA ARG A 74 1.26 8.22 12.90
C ARG A 74 0.65 9.52 13.42
N GLU A 75 1.41 10.29 14.20
CA GLU A 75 0.99 11.62 14.67
C GLU A 75 0.77 12.59 13.52
N ARG A 76 1.69 12.62 12.53
CA ARG A 76 1.56 13.41 11.30
C ARG A 76 0.30 13.05 10.51
N LEU A 77 0.03 11.77 10.34
CA LEU A 77 -1.17 11.31 9.64
C LEU A 77 -2.44 11.72 10.38
N ALA A 78 -2.47 11.63 11.71
CA ALA A 78 -3.62 12.08 12.49
C ALA A 78 -3.85 13.60 12.37
N GLU A 79 -2.78 14.39 12.35
CA GLU A 79 -2.82 15.84 12.13
C GLU A 79 -3.38 16.16 10.73
N TYR A 80 -2.83 15.56 9.67
CA TYR A 80 -3.32 15.75 8.30
C TYR A 80 -4.79 15.37 8.15
N LEU A 81 -5.22 14.25 8.74
CA LEU A 81 -6.61 13.83 8.69
C LEU A 81 -7.53 14.79 9.47
N GLY A 82 -7.05 15.35 10.59
CA GLY A 82 -7.77 16.37 11.34
C GLY A 82 -7.92 17.69 10.57
N GLU A 83 -6.88 18.12 9.86
CA GLU A 83 -6.91 19.30 8.99
C GLU A 83 -7.87 19.13 7.81
N LEU A 84 -7.83 17.95 7.16
CA LEU A 84 -8.79 17.60 6.10
C LEU A 84 -10.23 17.59 6.62
N GLN A 85 -10.47 17.07 7.82
CA GLN A 85 -11.80 17.08 8.44
C GLN A 85 -12.29 18.50 8.74
N ARG A 86 -11.39 19.40 9.16
CA ARG A 86 -11.69 20.82 9.43
C ARG A 86 -11.77 21.68 8.17
N LYS A 87 -11.43 21.11 7.00
CA LYS A 87 -11.36 21.82 5.70
C LYS A 87 -10.51 23.08 5.76
N GLU A 88 -9.42 23.02 6.52
CA GLU A 88 -8.53 24.15 6.70
C GLU A 88 -7.64 24.33 5.47
N ASP A 89 -7.40 25.57 5.04
CA ASP A 89 -6.51 25.84 3.90
C ASP A 89 -5.05 25.61 4.33
N THR A 90 -4.41 24.63 3.67
CA THR A 90 -3.06 24.13 3.97
C THR A 90 -2.06 24.51 2.88
N ASN A 91 -2.43 25.40 1.96
CA ASN A 91 -1.59 25.82 0.82
C ASN A 91 -0.22 26.38 1.27
N ASP A 92 -0.15 27.01 2.45
CA ASP A 92 1.08 27.54 3.05
C ASP A 92 2.19 26.48 3.17
N ARG A 93 1.82 25.22 3.50
CA ARG A 93 2.79 24.11 3.61
C ARG A 93 3.37 23.70 2.26
N TYR A 94 2.55 23.73 1.21
CA TYR A 94 2.99 23.42 -0.15
C TYR A 94 3.91 24.51 -0.70
N VAL A 95 3.60 25.78 -0.41
CA VAL A 95 4.45 26.92 -0.78
C VAL A 95 5.80 26.86 -0.05
N ALA A 96 5.82 26.51 1.23
CA ALA A 96 7.05 26.32 2.01
C ALA A 96 7.91 25.15 1.47
N ALA A 97 7.27 24.02 1.13
CA ALA A 97 7.96 22.88 0.52
C ALA A 97 8.57 23.22 -0.85
N LEU A 98 7.88 24.02 -1.67
CA LEU A 98 8.39 24.53 -2.94
C LEU A 98 9.57 25.49 -2.76
N ARG A 99 9.64 26.20 -1.62
CA ARG A 99 10.76 27.06 -1.23
C ARG A 99 11.95 26.30 -0.63
N GLY A 100 11.86 24.97 -0.52
CA GLY A 100 12.91 24.14 0.08
C GLY A 100 12.96 24.19 1.60
N GLU A 101 11.92 24.71 2.26
CA GLU A 101 11.81 24.74 3.72
C GLU A 101 11.45 23.34 4.22
N THR A 102 12.29 22.74 5.09
CA THR A 102 12.04 21.39 5.61
C THR A 102 11.07 21.40 6.81
N LEU A 103 10.15 20.45 6.86
CA LEU A 103 9.01 20.42 7.79
C LEU A 103 9.31 19.70 9.13
N ILE A 104 10.09 20.27 10.06
CA ILE A 104 10.12 19.83 11.49
C ILE A 104 10.48 21.06 12.36
N ARG A 105 9.89 21.42 13.51
CA ARG A 105 9.51 20.60 14.67
C ARG A 105 8.79 21.46 15.73
N LYS A 106 7.45 21.45 15.74
CA LYS A 106 6.62 21.61 16.94
C LYS A 106 5.17 21.26 16.59
N PRO A 107 4.45 20.47 17.41
CA PRO A 107 3.01 20.36 17.27
C PRO A 107 2.42 21.77 17.29
N TYR A 108 1.53 22.10 16.36
CA TYR A 108 0.89 23.42 16.20
C TYR A 108 1.72 24.57 15.60
N GLU A 109 2.99 24.37 15.21
CA GLU A 109 3.77 25.41 14.51
C GLU A 109 3.86 25.11 12.99
N ARG A 110 3.27 26.02 12.20
CA ARG A 110 3.01 25.84 10.76
C ARG A 110 4.23 26.05 9.85
N ILE A 111 5.22 26.86 10.25
CA ILE A 111 6.37 27.27 9.41
C ILE A 111 7.64 27.38 10.28
N GLN A 112 8.80 26.93 9.78
CA GLN A 112 10.09 27.18 10.43
C GLN A 112 10.62 28.58 10.11
N PRO A 113 11.12 29.35 11.09
CA PRO A 113 11.93 30.53 10.79
C PRO A 113 13.28 30.10 10.22
N ILE A 114 13.67 30.73 9.11
CA ILE A 114 14.95 30.54 8.42
C ILE A 114 16.08 31.01 9.35
N PRO A 115 17.14 30.21 9.59
CA PRO A 115 18.38 30.74 10.14
C PRO A 115 18.91 31.80 9.17
N LYS A 116 18.94 33.07 9.58
CA LYS A 116 19.55 34.14 8.79
C LYS A 116 21.04 33.79 8.62
N GLU A 117 21.43 33.31 7.45
CA GLU A 117 22.83 33.37 7.05
C GLU A 117 23.19 34.86 7.03
N ASN A 118 24.04 35.27 7.97
CA ASN A 118 24.78 36.52 7.83
C ASN A 118 25.78 36.30 6.69
N THR A 119 25.32 36.38 5.45
CA THR A 119 26.20 36.49 4.29
C THR A 119 26.85 37.87 4.39
N THR A 120 27.97 37.95 5.11
CA THR A 120 28.96 39.01 4.93
C THR A 120 29.50 38.84 3.51
N VAL A 121 28.79 39.45 2.56
CA VAL A 121 29.24 39.57 1.18
C VAL A 121 30.60 40.27 1.23
N ALA A 122 31.59 39.58 0.68
CA ALA A 122 32.95 40.04 0.52
C ALA A 122 32.98 41.43 -0.13
N ASP A 123 33.40 42.43 0.65
CA ASP A 123 33.76 43.75 0.13
C ASP A 123 35.15 43.61 -0.53
N ARG A 124 35.18 43.58 -1.86
CA ARG A 124 36.42 43.67 -2.63
C ARG A 124 36.96 45.09 -2.51
N PRO A 125 38.28 45.29 -2.37
CA PRO A 125 38.85 46.63 -2.35
C PRO A 125 38.67 47.29 -3.73
N GLN A 126 37.99 48.44 -3.77
CA GLN A 126 38.03 49.32 -4.93
C GLN A 126 39.27 50.22 -4.83
N GLU A 127 40.19 49.96 -5.74
CA GLU A 127 41.31 50.82 -6.12
C GLU A 127 40.78 52.05 -6.87
N LYS A 128 40.99 53.26 -6.31
CA LYS A 128 41.37 54.50 -7.00
C LYS A 128 41.60 55.65 -6.01
#